data_AF-G8JML1-F1
#
_entry.id   AF-G8JML1-F1
#
_cell.length_a   1.000
_cell.length_b   1.000
_cell.length_c   1.000
_cell.angle_alpha   90.00
_cell.angle_beta   90.00
_cell.angle_gamma   90.00
#
_symmetry.space_group_name_H-M   'P 1'
#
loop_
_entity.id
_entity.type
_entity.pdbx_description
1 polymer ?
#
loop_
_entity_poly.entity_id
_entity_poly.type
_entity_poly.pdbx_seq_one_letter_code
_entity_poly.pdbx_strand_id
1 'polypeptide(L)'
;MEGDLEVTASALQALSELEDEMEAVELELEKQRKVLLAPVYKKRSAVIEGIEGFWRIVLTQHGEFANYIRACDFRYVEAIRRVEVEWRWTERWEFAITIEFGEVKGKLRAQTVRKEFKVGEDEEMSSSPVDIEIPKGYEGSFFQWFQWTGEHPEEEFANGDELARLFSEELYPYCVRYYAEAQRDVEEEEDMY
;
A
#
# COMPACT_ATOMS: atom_id res chain seq x y z
N MET A 1 -22.10 48.91 5.60
CA MET A 1 -20.88 48.28 6.15
C MET A 1 -21.25 47.20 7.15
N GLU A 2 -22.00 47.49 8.22
CA GLU A 2 -22.47 46.46 9.17
C GLU A 2 -23.38 45.39 8.55
N GLY A 3 -24.39 45.77 7.76
CA GLY A 3 -25.27 44.78 7.11
C GLY A 3 -24.60 43.91 6.04
N ASP A 4 -23.44 44.31 5.53
CA ASP A 4 -22.65 43.54 4.56
C ASP A 4 -21.80 42.46 5.27
N LEU A 5 -21.32 42.79 6.48
CA LEU A 5 -20.60 41.86 7.35
C LEU A 5 -21.53 40.78 7.91
N GLU A 6 -22.77 41.13 8.28
CA GLU A 6 -23.75 40.16 8.79
C GLU A 6 -24.18 39.14 7.72
N VAL A 7 -24.41 39.60 6.48
CA VAL A 7 -24.69 38.72 5.34
C VAL A 7 -23.51 37.81 5.05
N THR A 8 -22.29 38.35 5.08
CA THR A 8 -21.07 37.56 4.88
C THR A 8 -20.91 36.49 5.96
N ALA A 9 -21.13 36.82 7.24
CA ALA A 9 -21.05 35.87 8.34
C ALA A 9 -22.07 34.74 8.21
N SER A 10 -23.32 35.06 7.86
CA SER A 10 -24.35 34.05 7.62
C SER A 10 -24.02 33.15 6.43
N ALA A 11 -23.43 33.69 5.36
CA ALA A 11 -23.03 32.91 4.20
C ALA A 11 -21.87 31.95 4.54
N LEU A 12 -20.86 32.40 5.29
CA LEU A 12 -19.75 31.55 5.71
C LEU A 12 -20.20 30.40 6.62
N GLN A 13 -21.16 30.65 7.51
CA GLN A 13 -21.76 29.60 8.34
C GLN A 13 -22.46 28.54 7.47
N ALA A 14 -23.27 28.97 6.49
CA ALA A 14 -23.94 28.05 5.58
C ALA A 14 -22.95 27.27 4.69
N LEU A 15 -21.85 27.90 4.28
CA LEU A 15 -20.79 27.22 3.54
C LEU A 15 -20.10 26.14 4.39
N SER A 16 -19.80 26.43 5.65
CA SER A 16 -19.23 25.44 6.58
C SER A 16 -20.16 24.23 6.76
N GLU A 17 -21.48 24.44 6.88
CA GLU A 17 -22.45 23.34 6.98
C GLU A 17 -22.51 22.49 5.70
N LEU A 18 -22.31 23.10 4.53
CA LEU A 18 -22.22 22.39 3.26
C LEU A 18 -20.91 21.62 3.11
N GLU A 19 -19.79 22.13 3.63
CA GLU A 19 -18.51 21.42 3.67
C GLU A 19 -18.63 20.13 4.50
N ASP A 20 -19.27 20.19 5.67
CA ASP A 20 -19.55 19.01 6.50
C ASP A 20 -20.42 17.96 5.76
N GLU A 21 -21.44 18.42 5.02
CA GLU A 21 -22.29 17.52 4.20
C GLU A 21 -21.49 16.89 3.06
N MET A 22 -20.64 17.65 2.39
CA MET A 22 -19.77 17.15 1.32
C MET A 22 -18.81 16.08 1.83
N GLU A 23 -18.13 16.31 2.95
CA GLU A 23 -17.21 15.35 3.57
C GLU A 23 -17.93 14.04 3.92
N ALA A 24 -19.14 14.12 4.49
CA ALA A 24 -19.94 12.94 4.80
C ALA A 24 -20.33 12.13 3.56
N VAL A 25 -20.66 12.81 2.45
CA VAL A 25 -20.98 12.15 1.16
C VAL A 25 -19.74 11.51 0.54
N GLU A 26 -18.61 12.21 0.52
CA GLU A 26 -17.34 11.69 -0.01
C GLU A 26 -16.90 10.44 0.74
N LEU A 27 -16.95 10.47 2.08
CA LEU A 27 -16.63 9.32 2.92
C LEU A 27 -17.52 8.10 2.62
N GLU A 28 -18.82 8.31 2.41
CA GLU A 28 -19.75 7.23 2.05
C GLU A 28 -19.45 6.67 0.65
N LEU A 29 -19.13 7.52 -0.33
CA LEU A 29 -18.72 7.08 -1.66
C LEU A 29 -17.44 6.23 -1.61
N GLU A 30 -16.45 6.62 -0.79
CA GLU A 30 -15.23 5.84 -0.62
C GLU A 30 -15.50 4.46 0.02
N LYS A 31 -16.32 4.42 1.07
CA LYS A 31 -16.77 3.16 1.69
C LYS A 31 -17.40 2.23 0.67
N GLN A 32 -18.35 2.75 -0.12
CA GLN A 32 -19.02 1.97 -1.16
C GLN A 32 -18.05 1.51 -2.24
N ARG A 33 -17.13 2.38 -2.70
CA ARG A 33 -16.09 2.03 -3.67
C ARG A 33 -15.26 0.83 -3.19
N LYS A 34 -14.77 0.84 -1.95
CA LYS A 34 -13.97 -0.26 -1.39
C LYS A 34 -14.77 -1.55 -1.25
N VAL A 35 -16.03 -1.47 -0.82
CA VAL A 35 -16.94 -2.64 -0.75
C VAL A 35 -17.14 -3.28 -2.11
N LEU A 36 -17.39 -2.48 -3.15
CA LEU A 36 -17.59 -2.95 -4.52
C LEU A 36 -16.32 -3.52 -5.15
N LEU A 37 -15.16 -2.93 -4.85
CA LEU A 37 -13.87 -3.38 -5.37
C LEU A 37 -13.36 -4.65 -4.70
N ALA A 38 -13.64 -4.88 -3.42
CA ALA A 38 -13.17 -6.05 -2.67
C ALA A 38 -13.41 -7.41 -3.39
N PRO A 39 -14.62 -7.74 -3.89
CA PRO A 39 -14.83 -8.99 -4.65
C PRO A 39 -14.13 -9.00 -6.01
N VAL A 40 -13.90 -7.83 -6.63
CA VAL A 40 -13.14 -7.73 -7.89
C VAL A 40 -11.68 -8.05 -7.65
N TYR A 41 -11.10 -7.49 -6.59
CA TYR A 41 -9.73 -7.77 -6.17
C TYR A 41 -9.52 -9.24 -5.83
N LYS A 42 -10.44 -9.88 -5.11
CA LYS A 42 -10.38 -11.34 -4.86
C LYS A 42 -10.35 -12.17 -6.13
N LYS A 43 -11.21 -11.83 -7.12
CA LYS A 43 -11.21 -12.51 -8.43
C LYS A 43 -9.89 -12.28 -9.17
N ARG A 44 -9.36 -11.06 -9.13
CA ARG A 44 -8.07 -10.72 -9.74
C ARG A 44 -6.91 -11.49 -9.10
N SER A 45 -6.84 -11.55 -7.76
CA SER A 45 -5.82 -12.30 -7.03
C SER A 45 -5.82 -13.77 -7.42
N ALA A 46 -6.99 -14.40 -7.56
CA ALA A 46 -7.10 -15.80 -7.98
C ALA A 46 -6.56 -16.06 -9.41
N VAL A 47 -6.64 -15.08 -10.30
CA VAL A 47 -6.03 -15.17 -11.64
C VAL A 47 -4.52 -14.96 -11.57
N ILE A 48 -4.06 -13.97 -10.78
CA ILE A 48 -2.64 -13.65 -10.59
C ILE A 48 -1.86 -14.84 -10.02
N GLU A 49 -2.46 -15.63 -9.12
CA GLU A 49 -1.83 -16.85 -8.55
C GLU A 49 -1.38 -17.87 -9.61
N GLY A 50 -1.97 -17.84 -10.81
CA GLY A 50 -1.55 -18.69 -11.93
C GLY A 50 -0.35 -18.16 -12.73
N ILE A 51 0.15 -16.96 -12.42
CA ILE A 51 1.22 -16.29 -13.17
C ILE A 51 2.51 -16.29 -12.33
N GLU A 52 3.47 -17.13 -12.73
CA GLU A 52 4.75 -17.23 -12.02
C GLU A 52 5.52 -15.91 -12.08
N GLY A 53 6.03 -15.47 -10.93
CA GLY A 53 6.87 -14.27 -10.84
C GLY A 53 6.12 -12.95 -11.04
N PHE A 54 4.79 -12.95 -11.08
CA PHE A 54 3.98 -11.75 -11.29
C PHE A 54 4.38 -10.59 -10.35
N TRP A 55 4.39 -10.85 -9.04
CA TRP A 55 4.69 -9.79 -8.06
C TRP A 55 6.14 -9.32 -8.11
N ARG A 56 7.11 -10.20 -8.39
CA ARG A 56 8.50 -9.78 -8.63
C ARG A 56 8.56 -8.77 -9.78
N ILE A 57 7.94 -9.08 -10.91
CA ILE A 57 7.94 -8.21 -12.10
C ILE A 57 7.29 -6.87 -11.77
N VAL A 58 6.12 -6.88 -11.12
CA VAL A 58 5.42 -5.65 -10.72
C VAL A 58 6.29 -4.78 -9.81
N LEU A 59 6.90 -5.37 -8.79
CA LEU A 59 7.72 -4.64 -7.82
C LEU A 59 9.01 -4.08 -8.46
N THR A 60 9.62 -4.80 -9.40
CA THR A 60 10.82 -4.33 -10.11
C THR A 60 10.50 -3.25 -11.16
N GLN A 61 9.35 -3.32 -11.82
CA GLN A 61 8.92 -2.30 -12.79
C GLN A 61 8.59 -0.97 -12.12
N HIS A 62 8.05 -1.00 -10.89
CA HIS A 62 7.63 0.22 -10.21
C HIS A 62 8.85 1.06 -9.78
N GLY A 63 9.07 2.20 -10.43
CA GLY A 63 10.26 3.04 -10.24
C GLY A 63 10.53 3.47 -8.78
N GLU A 64 9.48 3.77 -8.01
CA GLU A 64 9.66 4.21 -6.61
C GLU A 64 9.89 3.07 -5.62
N PHE A 65 9.51 1.83 -5.93
CA PHE A 65 9.63 0.72 -4.97
C PHE A 65 11.09 0.45 -4.62
N ALA A 66 11.99 0.66 -5.59
CA ALA A 66 13.43 0.53 -5.42
C ALA A 66 14.00 1.47 -4.34
N ASN A 67 13.33 2.59 -4.02
CA ASN A 67 13.77 3.53 -2.98
C ASN A 67 13.64 2.96 -1.55
N TYR A 68 12.81 1.92 -1.38
CA TYR A 68 12.49 1.33 -0.08
C TYR A 68 13.26 0.03 0.20
N ILE A 69 14.06 -0.44 -0.75
CA ILE A 69 14.80 -1.69 -0.64
C ILE A 69 16.28 -1.47 -0.90
N ARG A 70 17.12 -2.29 -0.28
CA ARG A 70 18.57 -2.32 -0.57
C ARG A 70 18.87 -3.34 -1.65
N ALA A 71 20.02 -3.23 -2.29
CA ALA A 71 20.47 -4.22 -3.27
C ALA A 71 20.52 -5.67 -2.72
N CYS A 72 20.75 -5.83 -1.41
CA CYS A 72 20.74 -7.15 -0.79
C CYS A 72 19.33 -7.75 -0.63
N ASP A 73 18.28 -6.91 -0.66
CA ASP A 73 16.90 -7.31 -0.41
C ASP A 73 16.24 -7.94 -1.64
N PHE A 74 16.78 -7.68 -2.85
CA PHE A 74 16.22 -8.15 -4.11
C PHE A 74 15.88 -9.65 -4.09
N ARG A 75 16.78 -10.52 -3.61
CA ARG A 75 16.51 -11.97 -3.57
C ARG A 75 15.27 -12.37 -2.76
N TYR A 76 14.87 -11.55 -1.78
CA TYR A 76 13.68 -11.81 -0.95
C TYR A 76 12.45 -11.14 -1.55
N VAL A 77 12.62 -9.98 -2.19
CA VAL A 77 11.58 -9.36 -3.04
C VAL A 77 11.20 -10.29 -4.19
N GLU A 78 12.17 -10.91 -4.85
CA GLU A 78 11.97 -11.90 -5.90
C GLU A 78 11.23 -13.15 -5.41
N ALA A 79 11.29 -13.42 -4.11
CA ALA A 79 10.59 -14.53 -3.46
C ALA A 79 9.14 -14.16 -3.07
N ILE A 80 8.69 -12.91 -3.27
CA ILE A 80 7.30 -12.52 -3.02
C ILE A 80 6.38 -13.20 -4.04
N ARG A 81 5.52 -14.08 -3.54
CA ARG A 81 4.56 -14.85 -4.34
C ARG A 81 3.19 -14.19 -4.42
N ARG A 82 2.81 -13.49 -3.36
CA ARG A 82 1.50 -12.87 -3.25
C ARG A 82 1.57 -11.59 -2.43
N VAL A 83 0.89 -10.56 -2.90
CA VAL A 83 0.52 -9.37 -2.13
C VAL A 83 -1.01 -9.27 -2.15
N GLU A 84 -1.61 -9.09 -0.98
CA GLU A 84 -3.04 -8.86 -0.81
C GLU A 84 -3.26 -7.62 0.05
N VAL A 85 -4.17 -6.74 -0.37
CA VAL A 85 -4.58 -5.58 0.43
C VAL A 85 -6.07 -5.64 0.70
N GLU A 86 -6.44 -5.51 1.98
CA GLU A 86 -7.83 -5.46 2.43
C GLU A 86 -8.09 -4.16 3.18
N TRP A 87 -9.11 -3.41 2.78
CA TRP A 87 -9.57 -2.20 3.49
C TRP A 87 -10.80 -2.50 4.32
N ARG A 88 -10.90 -1.87 5.49
CA ARG A 88 -12.03 -1.96 6.42
C ARG A 88 -12.28 -0.62 7.07
N TRP A 89 -13.54 -0.41 7.47
CA TRP A 89 -13.93 0.76 8.25
C TRP A 89 -14.35 0.29 9.65
N THR A 90 -13.70 0.82 10.68
CA THR A 90 -13.95 0.53 12.10
C THR A 90 -13.79 1.83 12.88
N GLU A 91 -14.66 2.81 12.61
CA GLU A 91 -14.60 4.21 13.11
C GLU A 91 -13.61 5.10 12.35
N ARG A 92 -12.51 4.54 11.85
CA ARG A 92 -11.57 5.16 10.91
C ARG A 92 -11.18 4.18 9.82
N TRP A 93 -10.44 4.65 8.82
CA TRP A 93 -9.90 3.78 7.78
C TRP A 93 -8.82 2.86 8.36
N GLU A 94 -8.98 1.57 8.14
CA GLU A 94 -7.96 0.56 8.41
C GLU A 94 -7.69 -0.23 7.13
N PHE A 95 -6.46 -0.68 6.95
CA PHE A 95 -6.14 -1.63 5.91
C PHE A 95 -5.06 -2.60 6.36
N ALA A 96 -5.03 -3.77 5.72
CA ALA A 96 -4.03 -4.77 5.98
C ALA A 96 -3.32 -5.16 4.68
N ILE A 97 -2.00 -5.24 4.75
CA ILE A 97 -1.15 -5.74 3.67
C ILE A 97 -0.67 -7.13 4.08
N THR A 98 -0.99 -8.14 3.28
CA THR A 98 -0.51 -9.51 3.46
C THR A 98 0.49 -9.84 2.36
N ILE A 99 1.72 -10.21 2.74
CA ILE A 99 2.79 -10.61 1.83
C ILE A 99 3.13 -12.07 2.08
N GLU A 100 3.09 -12.88 1.03
CA GLU A 100 3.56 -14.26 1.05
C GLU A 100 4.95 -14.34 0.41
N PHE A 101 5.92 -14.81 1.20
CA PHE A 101 7.27 -15.12 0.75
C PHE A 101 7.41 -16.62 0.49
N GLY A 102 7.97 -16.96 -0.66
CA GLY A 102 8.54 -18.27 -0.92
C GLY A 102 9.83 -18.51 -0.12
N GLU A 103 10.26 -19.76 -0.08
CA GLU A 103 11.55 -20.11 0.53
C GLU A 103 12.71 -19.53 -0.29
N VAL A 104 13.67 -18.90 0.41
CA VAL A 104 15.00 -18.60 -0.12
C VAL A 104 15.98 -19.57 0.55
N LYS A 105 16.40 -20.59 -0.20
CA LYS A 105 17.16 -21.74 0.32
C LYS A 105 18.31 -21.34 1.24
N GLY A 106 18.23 -21.79 2.50
CA GLY A 106 19.25 -21.54 3.53
C GLY A 106 19.34 -20.09 4.01
N LYS A 107 18.36 -19.24 3.68
CA LYS A 107 18.31 -17.81 4.05
C LYS A 107 16.98 -17.38 4.65
N LEU A 108 15.87 -17.89 4.13
CA LEU A 108 14.51 -17.54 4.57
C LEU A 108 13.57 -18.73 4.36
N ARG A 109 12.83 -19.13 5.40
CA ARG A 109 11.70 -20.07 5.23
C ARG A 109 10.53 -19.42 4.49
N ALA A 110 9.73 -20.21 3.79
CA ALA A 110 8.45 -19.74 3.28
C ALA A 110 7.56 -19.28 4.45
N GLN A 111 6.94 -18.11 4.32
CA GLN A 111 6.11 -17.52 5.37
C GLN A 111 5.12 -16.49 4.79
N THR A 112 4.03 -16.28 5.50
CA THR A 112 3.03 -15.25 5.18
C THR A 112 2.97 -14.27 6.34
N VAL A 113 3.10 -12.98 6.03
CA VAL A 113 3.11 -11.92 7.04
C VAL A 113 2.01 -10.93 6.70
N ARG A 114 1.18 -10.61 7.70
CA ARG A 114 0.10 -9.65 7.60
C ARG A 114 0.41 -8.48 8.51
N LYS A 115 0.47 -7.27 7.95
CA LYS A 115 0.64 -6.01 8.69
C LYS A 115 -0.62 -5.17 8.56
N GLU A 116 -1.08 -4.62 9.68
CA GLU A 116 -2.34 -3.86 9.77
C GLU A 116 -2.04 -2.40 10.11
N PHE A 117 -2.74 -1.51 9.42
CA PHE A 117 -2.53 -0.07 9.45
C PHE A 117 -3.83 0.64 9.78
N LYS A 118 -3.72 1.72 10.54
CA LYS A 118 -4.82 2.62 10.88
C LYS A 118 -4.47 4.02 10.42
N VAL A 119 -5.43 4.69 9.80
CA VAL A 119 -5.30 6.06 9.31
C VAL A 119 -6.12 6.97 10.21
N GLY A 120 -5.48 7.99 10.79
CA GLY A 120 -6.10 9.04 11.59
C GLY A 120 -6.78 10.10 10.73
N GLU A 121 -7.38 11.10 11.38
CA GLU A 121 -8.10 12.20 10.70
C GLU A 121 -7.16 13.06 9.86
N ASP A 122 -5.96 13.37 10.37
CA ASP A 122 -4.91 14.13 9.66
C ASP A 122 -4.08 13.26 8.70
N GLU A 123 -4.65 12.17 8.20
CA GLU A 123 -3.98 11.14 7.37
C GLU A 123 -2.76 10.47 8.03
N GLU A 124 -2.52 10.70 9.33
CA GLU A 124 -1.45 10.05 10.09
C GLU A 124 -1.64 8.53 10.09
N MET A 125 -0.57 7.79 9.81
CA MET A 125 -0.63 6.34 9.74
C MET A 125 0.09 5.71 10.93
N SER A 126 -0.54 4.70 11.53
CA SER A 126 0.07 3.89 12.59
C SER A 126 -0.09 2.39 12.31
N SER A 127 0.81 1.60 12.87
CA SER A 127 0.81 0.13 12.78
C SER A 127 1.37 -0.48 14.06
N SER A 128 1.13 -1.77 14.28
CA SER A 128 1.90 -2.55 15.26
C SER A 128 3.04 -3.33 14.58
N PRO A 129 4.13 -3.64 15.31
CA PRO A 129 5.15 -4.58 14.84
C PRO A 129 4.53 -5.95 14.60
N VAL A 130 5.02 -6.67 13.59
CA VAL A 130 4.56 -8.02 13.28
C VAL A 130 5.72 -9.02 13.27
N ASP A 131 5.46 -10.22 13.80
CA ASP A 131 6.46 -11.28 13.82
C ASP A 131 6.78 -11.75 12.40
N ILE A 132 8.06 -11.75 12.06
CA ILE A 132 8.59 -12.20 10.77
C ILE A 132 9.95 -12.85 10.99
N GLU A 133 10.23 -13.96 10.29
CA GLU A 133 11.60 -14.46 10.22
C GLU A 133 12.43 -13.49 9.39
N ILE A 134 13.42 -12.85 10.03
CA ILE A 134 14.37 -11.96 9.36
C ILE A 134 15.64 -12.76 9.03
N PRO A 135 16.12 -12.72 7.78
CA PRO A 135 17.41 -13.31 7.44
C PRO A 135 18.54 -12.64 8.22
N LYS A 136 19.50 -13.42 8.71
CA LYS A 136 20.64 -12.88 9.46
C LYS A 136 21.39 -11.80 8.67
N GLY A 137 21.56 -10.61 9.27
CA GLY A 137 22.22 -9.47 8.64
C GLY A 137 21.29 -8.53 7.86
N TYR A 138 19.97 -8.71 7.97
CA TYR A 138 18.93 -7.93 7.29
C TYR A 138 18.05 -7.15 8.27
N GLU A 139 18.47 -7.02 9.52
CA GLU A 139 17.68 -6.43 10.62
C GLU A 139 17.36 -4.94 10.42
N GLY A 140 18.08 -4.23 9.55
CA GLY A 140 17.83 -2.83 9.18
C GLY A 140 17.51 -2.61 7.70
N SER A 141 16.96 -3.61 7.03
CA SER A 141 16.65 -3.58 5.59
C SER A 141 15.14 -3.42 5.34
N PHE A 142 14.63 -3.77 4.15
CA PHE A 142 13.19 -3.90 3.88
C PHE A 142 12.42 -4.62 5.00
N PHE A 143 13.02 -5.63 5.64
CA PHE A 143 12.39 -6.38 6.73
C PHE A 143 12.09 -5.53 7.98
N GLN A 144 12.79 -4.41 8.18
CA GLN A 144 12.51 -3.49 9.29
C GLN A 144 11.16 -2.79 9.13
N TRP A 145 10.63 -2.66 7.91
CA TRP A 145 9.28 -2.12 7.69
C TRP A 145 8.20 -2.92 8.43
N PHE A 146 8.39 -4.23 8.63
CA PHE A 146 7.46 -5.03 9.42
C PHE A 146 7.43 -4.65 10.90
N GLN A 147 8.49 -4.02 11.41
CA GLN A 147 8.56 -3.48 12.78
C GLN A 147 8.11 -2.02 12.89
N TRP A 148 7.92 -1.31 11.77
CA TRP A 148 7.50 0.09 11.75
C TRP A 148 6.16 0.29 12.47
N THR A 149 6.05 1.37 13.24
CA THR A 149 4.85 1.73 14.00
C THR A 149 4.29 3.10 13.65
N GLY A 150 5.15 4.01 13.17
CA GLY A 150 4.82 5.42 12.96
C GLY A 150 5.04 6.29 14.19
N GLU A 151 5.47 5.73 15.32
CA GLU A 151 5.65 6.45 16.59
C GLU A 151 7.09 6.96 16.79
N HIS A 152 8.08 6.35 16.14
CA HIS A 152 9.51 6.66 16.34
C HIS A 152 10.27 6.92 15.03
N PRO A 153 10.08 8.09 14.37
CA PRO A 153 10.62 8.37 13.03
C PRO A 153 12.14 8.24 12.88
N GLU A 154 12.91 8.52 13.93
CA GLU A 154 14.38 8.49 13.89
C GLU A 154 14.97 7.08 14.10
N GLU A 155 14.18 6.13 14.60
CA GLU A 155 14.65 4.79 15.01
C GLU A 155 14.03 3.66 14.17
N GLU A 156 13.05 3.99 13.33
CA GLU A 156 12.28 3.04 12.53
C GLU A 156 12.70 3.00 11.05
N PHE A 157 12.00 2.15 10.29
CA PHE A 157 12.11 2.13 8.84
C PHE A 157 11.67 3.49 8.28
N ALA A 158 12.56 4.15 7.55
CA ALA A 158 12.30 5.47 6.97
C ALA A 158 11.09 5.41 6.02
N ASN A 159 10.18 6.37 6.17
CA ASN A 159 8.98 6.52 5.33
C ASN A 159 8.12 5.25 5.24
N GLY A 160 7.95 4.54 6.37
CA GLY A 160 7.16 3.31 6.41
C GLY A 160 5.68 3.50 6.07
N ASP A 161 5.13 4.69 6.32
CA ASP A 161 3.80 5.11 5.91
C ASP A 161 3.71 5.29 4.39
N GLU A 162 4.71 5.94 3.76
CA GLU A 162 4.76 6.09 2.30
C GLU A 162 4.83 4.73 1.60
N LEU A 163 5.62 3.78 2.11
CA LEU A 163 5.66 2.41 1.58
C LEU A 163 4.29 1.70 1.72
N ALA A 164 3.58 1.91 2.83
CA ALA A 164 2.25 1.34 3.03
C ALA A 164 1.21 1.96 2.09
N ARG A 165 1.26 3.28 1.84
CA ARG A 165 0.46 3.95 0.82
C ARG A 165 0.83 3.44 -0.58
N LEU A 166 2.11 3.31 -0.89
CA LEU A 166 2.57 2.77 -2.18
C LEU A 166 1.97 1.38 -2.46
N PHE A 167 1.96 0.50 -1.46
CA PHE A 167 1.30 -0.81 -1.59
C PHE A 167 -0.21 -0.70 -1.79
N SER A 168 -0.90 0.09 -0.96
CA SER A 168 -2.36 0.13 -0.90
C SER A 168 -3.01 1.00 -1.99
N GLU A 169 -2.33 2.01 -2.50
CA GLU A 169 -2.89 2.98 -3.43
C GLU A 169 -2.37 2.80 -4.86
N GLU A 170 -1.14 2.30 -5.02
CA GLU A 170 -0.50 2.21 -6.33
C GLU A 170 -0.20 0.77 -6.76
N LEU A 171 0.72 0.08 -6.07
CA LEU A 171 1.20 -1.25 -6.45
C LEU A 171 0.07 -2.27 -6.50
N TYR A 172 -0.74 -2.39 -5.45
CA TYR A 172 -1.80 -3.39 -5.44
C TYR A 172 -2.96 -3.02 -6.37
N PRO A 173 -3.51 -1.79 -6.38
CA PRO A 173 -4.57 -1.43 -7.32
C PRO A 173 -4.17 -1.54 -8.80
N TYR A 174 -2.95 -1.16 -9.15
CA TYR A 174 -2.49 -1.09 -10.54
C TYR A 174 -1.46 -2.17 -10.94
N CYS A 175 -1.27 -3.22 -10.13
CA CYS A 175 -0.30 -4.30 -10.40
C CYS A 175 -0.35 -4.85 -11.84
N VAL A 176 -1.54 -5.03 -12.41
CA VAL A 176 -1.70 -5.54 -13.79
C VAL A 176 -1.13 -4.57 -14.83
N ARG A 177 -1.25 -3.25 -14.59
CA ARG A 177 -0.68 -2.23 -15.48
C ARG A 177 0.84 -2.36 -15.52
N TYR A 178 1.48 -2.40 -14.35
CA TYR A 178 2.94 -2.52 -14.25
C TYR A 178 3.45 -3.83 -14.85
N TYR A 179 2.74 -4.93 -14.62
CA TYR A 179 3.08 -6.19 -15.26
C TYR A 179 3.03 -6.09 -16.79
N ALA A 180 1.95 -5.51 -17.34
CA ALA A 180 1.78 -5.33 -18.79
C ALA A 180 2.75 -4.31 -19.40
N GLU A 181 3.18 -3.29 -18.66
CA GLU A 181 4.28 -2.40 -19.05
C GLU A 181 5.59 -3.18 -19.16
N ALA A 182 5.95 -3.94 -18.11
CA ALA A 182 7.17 -4.74 -18.13
C ALA A 182 7.21 -5.78 -19.26
N GLN A 183 6.08 -6.40 -19.61
CA GLN A 183 6.05 -7.34 -20.75
C GLN A 183 6.27 -6.63 -22.09
N ARG A 184 5.71 -5.43 -22.28
CA ARG A 184 5.92 -4.64 -23.50
C ARG A 184 7.36 -4.18 -23.64
N ASP A 185 7.96 -3.73 -22.55
CA ASP A 185 9.36 -3.30 -22.55
C ASP A 185 10.29 -4.46 -22.99
N VAL A 186 10.01 -5.69 -22.54
CA VAL A 186 10.75 -6.89 -22.98
C VAL A 186 10.53 -7.21 -24.46
N GLU A 187 9.28 -7.16 -24.94
CA GLU A 187 8.97 -7.41 -26.37
C GLU A 187 9.67 -6.37 -27.28
N GLU A 188 9.64 -5.10 -26.90
CA GLU A 188 10.30 -4.02 -27.63
C GLU A 188 11.84 -4.18 -27.64
N GLU A 189 12.43 -4.62 -26.53
CA GLU A 189 13.87 -4.95 -26.46
C GLU A 189 14.24 -6.14 -27.34
N GLU A 190 13.40 -7.17 -27.43
CA GLU A 190 13.63 -8.34 -28.30
C GLU A 190 13.55 -7.99 -29.79
N ASP A 191 12.61 -7.12 -30.19
CA ASP A 191 12.45 -6.65 -31.57
C ASP A 191 13.62 -5.76 -32.06
N MET A 192 14.48 -5.29 -31.15
CA MET A 192 15.68 -4.51 -31.46
C MET A 192 16.90 -5.36 -31.87
N TYR A 193 16.83 -6.69 -31.76
CA TYR A 193 17.93 -7.64 -32.04
C TYR A 193 17.62 -8.61 -33.19
#